data_AF-A0A945HKU3-F1
#
_entry.id   AF-A0A945HKU3-F1
#
_cell.length_a   1.000
_cell.length_b   1.000
_cell.length_c   1.000
_cell.angle_alpha   90.00
_cell.angle_beta   90.00
_cell.angle_gamma   90.00
#
_symmetry.space_group_name_H-M   'P 1'
#
loop_
_entity.id
_entity.type
_entity.pdbx_description
1 polymer ?
#
loop_
_entity_poly.entity_id
_entity_poly.type
_entity_poly.pdbx_seq_one_letter_code
_entity_poly.pdbx_strand_id
1 'polypeptide(L)'
;MIRKIVDYQKLNEDILNLLVEKYPDGYADKDIIAFRNAQNEYIEAVEVRTEDTSYLVKVGKRLVQAMEEHEEDDNLNVDSTNDNVDIDTLNEEDLD
;
A
#
# COMPACT_ATOMS: atom_id res chain seq x y z
N MET A 1 13.05 -5.34 10.20
CA MET A 1 12.26 -5.31 8.95
C MET A 1 10.82 -4.99 9.31
N ILE A 2 10.34 -3.82 8.91
CA ILE A 2 9.01 -3.30 9.26
C ILE A 2 8.03 -3.68 8.14
N ARG A 3 6.81 -4.10 8.48
CA ARG A 3 5.73 -4.35 7.51
C ARG A 3 4.65 -3.28 7.68
N LYS A 4 4.36 -2.54 6.62
CA LYS A 4 3.31 -1.51 6.60
C LYS A 4 2.27 -1.84 5.53
N ILE A 5 1.00 -1.84 5.90
CA ILE A 5 -0.10 -1.92 4.94
C ILE A 5 -0.53 -0.50 4.63
N VAL A 6 -0.50 -0.14 3.36
CA VAL A 6 -0.82 1.22 2.89
C VAL A 6 -1.99 1.11 1.91
N ASP A 7 -2.98 1.98 2.08
CA ASP A 7 -4.08 2.10 1.13
C ASP A 7 -3.67 3.01 -0.01
N TYR A 8 -4.25 2.85 -1.19
CA TYR A 8 -3.92 3.69 -2.34
C TYR A 8 -4.14 5.18 -2.03
N GLN A 9 -5.15 5.49 -1.21
CA GLN A 9 -5.49 6.87 -0.81
C GLN A 9 -4.45 7.52 0.11
N LYS A 10 -3.59 6.71 0.73
CA LYS A 10 -2.53 7.14 1.64
C LYS A 10 -1.15 6.85 1.05
N LEU A 11 -1.06 6.60 -0.26
CA LEU A 11 0.21 6.48 -0.96
C LEU A 11 0.87 7.85 -1.00
N ASN A 12 2.10 7.91 -0.50
CA ASN A 12 3.00 9.02 -0.80
C ASN A 12 3.60 8.80 -2.19
N GLU A 13 4.01 9.89 -2.85
CA GLU A 13 4.69 9.86 -4.16
C GLU A 13 5.86 8.86 -4.19
N ASP A 14 6.62 8.75 -3.10
CA ASP A 14 7.72 7.79 -2.99
C ASP A 14 7.29 6.33 -3.20
N ILE A 15 6.14 5.93 -2.64
CA ILE A 15 5.64 4.55 -2.76
C ILE A 15 5.01 4.34 -4.14
N LEU A 16 4.38 5.37 -4.71
CA LEU A 16 3.84 5.33 -6.06
C LEU A 16 4.97 5.18 -7.09
N ASN A 17 6.06 5.95 -6.93
CA ASN A 17 7.26 5.81 -7.74
C ASN A 17 7.87 4.41 -7.63
N LEU A 18 7.98 3.85 -6.42
CA LEU A 18 8.45 2.47 -6.24
C LEU A 18 7.56 1.43 -6.93
N LEU A 19 6.25 1.67 -6.97
CA LEU A 19 5.32 0.80 -7.68
C LEU A 19 5.51 0.90 -9.20
N VAL A 20 5.62 2.12 -9.74
CA VAL A 20 5.84 2.37 -11.17
C VAL A 20 7.21 1.85 -11.63
N GLU A 21 8.27 2.07 -10.85
CA GLU A 21 9.61 1.55 -11.15
C GLU A 21 9.66 0.02 -11.13
N LYS A 22 8.95 -0.62 -10.19
CA LYS A 22 8.93 -2.08 -10.06
C LYS A 22 8.00 -2.75 -11.07
N TYR A 23 6.88 -2.11 -11.38
CA TYR A 23 5.83 -2.61 -12.26
C TYR A 23 5.51 -1.57 -13.35
N PRO A 24 6.46 -1.27 -14.27
CA PRO A 24 6.27 -0.25 -15.30
C PRO A 24 5.19 -0.64 -16.30
N ASP A 25 4.98 -1.94 -16.53
CA ASP A 25 3.90 -2.47 -17.36
C ASP A 25 2.63 -2.81 -16.56
N GLY A 26 2.57 -2.37 -15.28
CA GLY A 26 1.56 -2.78 -14.32
C GLY A 26 1.85 -4.13 -13.64
N TYR A 27 0.99 -4.51 -12.69
CA TYR A 27 1.08 -5.77 -11.94
C TYR A 27 0.12 -6.82 -12.52
N ALA A 28 0.51 -8.09 -12.46
CA ALA A 28 -0.34 -9.20 -12.88
C ALA A 28 -0.98 -9.89 -11.67
N ASP A 29 -2.00 -10.74 -11.88
CA ASP A 29 -2.69 -11.47 -10.81
C ASP A 29 -1.73 -12.30 -9.94
N LYS A 30 -0.60 -12.75 -10.50
CA LYS A 30 0.46 -13.48 -9.79
C LYS A 30 1.21 -12.63 -8.76
N ASP A 31 1.19 -11.31 -8.92
CA ASP A 31 1.88 -10.34 -8.07
C ASP A 31 0.96 -9.83 -6.94
N ILE A 32 -0.34 -10.16 -7.03
CA ILE A 32 -1.36 -9.82 -6.04
C ILE A 32 -1.34 -10.84 -4.91
N ILE A 33 -1.20 -10.33 -3.69
CA ILE A 33 -1.33 -11.09 -2.46
C ILE A 33 -2.74 -10.87 -1.91
N ALA A 34 -3.52 -11.95 -1.87
CA ALA A 34 -4.86 -11.96 -1.30
C ALA A 34 -4.86 -12.60 0.09
N PHE A 35 -5.43 -11.92 1.08
CA PHE A 35 -5.57 -12.42 2.44
C PHE A 35 -6.84 -11.89 3.10
N ARG A 36 -7.25 -12.52 4.21
CA ARG A 36 -8.31 -11.97 5.05
C ARG A 36 -7.73 -11.27 6.27
N ASN A 37 -8.22 -10.07 6.58
CA ASN A 37 -7.82 -9.36 7.79
C ASN A 37 -8.53 -9.92 9.04
N ALA A 38 -8.22 -9.37 10.21
CA ALA A 38 -8.86 -9.74 11.47
C ALA A 38 -10.39 -9.50 11.50
N GLN A 39 -10.91 -8.66 10.60
CA GLN A 39 -12.34 -8.39 10.42
C GLN A 39 -12.99 -9.36 9.41
N ASN A 40 -12.25 -10.38 8.95
CA ASN A 40 -12.69 -11.35 7.96
C ASN A 40 -13.02 -10.73 6.58
N GLU A 41 -12.52 -9.52 6.33
CA GLU A 41 -12.61 -8.84 5.04
C GLU A 41 -11.53 -9.36 4.10
N TYR A 42 -11.89 -9.56 2.84
CA TYR A 42 -10.97 -9.98 1.81
C TYR A 42 -10.18 -8.78 1.28
N ILE A 43 -8.86 -8.83 1.41
CA ILE A 43 -7.93 -7.78 1.03
C ILE A 43 -7.00 -8.32 -0.04
N GLU A 44 -6.84 -7.54 -1.11
CA GLU A 44 -5.88 -7.77 -2.19
C GLU A 44 -4.83 -6.66 -2.13
N ALA A 45 -3.54 -7.01 -2.20
CA ALA A 45 -2.45 -6.05 -2.11
C ALA A 45 -1.23 -6.49 -2.92
N VAL A 46 -0.49 -5.53 -3.47
CA VAL A 46 0.82 -5.76 -4.09
C VAL A 46 1.94 -5.41 -3.11
N GLU A 47 3.02 -6.19 -3.13
CA GLU A 47 4.17 -5.97 -2.26
C GLU A 47 5.26 -5.16 -2.97
N VAL A 48 5.67 -4.04 -2.35
CA VAL A 48 6.88 -3.29 -2.69
C VAL A 48 7.81 -3.22 -1.48
N ARG A 49 9.11 -3.37 -1.71
CA ARG A 49 10.11 -3.43 -0.63
C ARG A 49 11.14 -2.34 -0.83
N THR A 50 11.44 -1.64 0.25
CA THR A 50 12.62 -0.79 0.41
C THR A 50 13.66 -1.54 1.26
N GLU A 51 14.82 -0.93 1.52
CA GLU A 51 15.91 -1.57 2.30
C GLU A 51 15.46 -2.01 3.70
N ASP A 52 14.60 -1.23 4.38
CA ASP A 52 14.20 -1.49 5.77
C ASP A 52 12.72 -1.87 5.94
N THR A 53 11.88 -1.56 4.95
CA THR A 53 10.41 -1.64 5.06
C THR A 53 9.79 -2.39 3.90
N SER A 54 8.84 -3.27 4.22
CA SER A 54 7.96 -3.93 3.24
C SER A 54 6.58 -3.28 3.29
N TYR A 55 6.16 -2.75 2.15
CA TYR A 55 4.86 -2.11 1.98
C TYR A 55 3.92 -3.04 1.22
N LEU A 56 2.75 -3.27 1.79
CA LEU A 56 1.64 -3.97 1.17
C LEU A 56 0.63 -2.91 0.74
N VAL A 57 0.62 -2.60 -0.55
CA VAL A 57 -0.27 -1.58 -1.11
C VAL A 57 -1.55 -2.24 -1.53
N LYS A 58 -2.67 -1.86 -0.91
CA LYS A 58 -3.98 -2.43 -1.24
C LYS A 58 -4.36 -2.12 -2.69
N VAL A 59 -4.67 -3.17 -3.43
CA VAL A 59 -5.17 -3.08 -4.79
C VAL A 59 -6.69 -3.00 -4.74
N GLY A 60 -7.22 -1.80 -4.90
CA GLY A 60 -8.64 -1.58 -5.20
C GLY A 60 -8.85 -1.29 -6.68
N LYS A 61 -10.11 -1.30 -7.15
CA LYS A 61 -10.48 -0.86 -8.51
C LYS A 61 -9.95 0.53 -8.89
N ARG A 62 -9.63 1.37 -7.90
CA ARG A 62 -9.13 2.74 -8.09
C ARG A 62 -7.62 2.83 -8.28
N LEU A 63 -6.83 1.82 -7.91
CA LEU A 63 -5.37 1.86 -8.05
C LEU A 63 -4.96 1.74 -9.53
N VAL A 64 -5.62 0.86 -10.30
CA VAL A 64 -5.41 0.73 -11.75
C VAL A 64 -5.59 2.09 -12.44
N GLN A 65 -6.69 2.78 -12.11
CA GLN A 65 -6.99 4.09 -12.65
C GLN A 65 -5.97 5.15 -12.24
N ALA A 66 -5.53 5.17 -10.98
CA ALA A 66 -4.51 6.12 -10.52
C ALA A 66 -3.13 5.89 -11.17
N MET A 67 -2.77 4.64 -11.48
CA MET A 67 -1.52 4.34 -12.21
C MET A 67 -1.59 4.80 -13.66
N GLU A 68 -2.74 4.61 -14.34
CA GLU A 68 -2.97 5.11 -15.69
C GLU A 68 -3.00 6.66 -15.73
N GLU A 69 -3.59 7.31 -14.72
CA GLU A 69 -3.71 8.78 -14.63
C GLU A 69 -2.38 9.46 -14.22
N HIS A 70 -1.53 8.81 -13.41
CA HIS A 70 -0.24 9.38 -13.00
C HIS A 70 0.82 9.40 -14.14
N GLU A 71 0.55 8.73 -15.26
CA GLU A 71 1.32 8.94 -16.50
C GLU A 71 0.95 10.26 -17.19
N GLU A 72 -0.20 10.87 -16.89
CA GLU A 72 -0.72 12.06 -17.58
C GLU A 72 -0.81 13.34 -16.72
N ASP A 73 -0.92 13.27 -15.39
CA ASP A 73 -1.24 14.47 -14.58
C ASP A 73 -0.35 14.61 -13.32
N ASP A 74 0.66 15.46 -13.47
CA ASP A 74 1.65 15.95 -12.49
C ASP A 74 1.02 16.82 -11.35
N ASN A 75 -0.25 16.59 -10.96
CA ASN A 75 -0.97 17.60 -10.17
C ASN A 75 -2.19 17.12 -9.36
N LEU A 76 -2.03 16.26 -8.36
CA LEU A 76 -3.13 15.94 -7.43
C LEU A 76 -2.83 16.28 -5.97
N ASN A 77 -3.22 17.51 -5.65
CA ASN A 77 -3.51 18.06 -4.33
C ASN A 77 -4.55 17.19 -3.58
N VAL A 78 -4.12 16.39 -2.59
CA VAL A 78 -5.02 15.59 -1.74
C VAL A 78 -5.15 16.20 -0.34
N ASP A 79 -6.25 16.95 -0.19
CA ASP A 79 -6.85 17.41 1.06
C ASP A 79 -7.05 16.25 2.05
N SER A 80 -6.17 16.19 3.05
CA SER A 80 -6.13 15.14 4.07
C SER A 80 -7.03 15.50 5.25
N THR A 81 -8.29 15.09 5.21
CA THR A 81 -9.11 14.97 6.42
C THR A 81 -8.83 13.65 7.11
N ASN A 82 -7.86 13.72 8.03
CA ASN A 82 -7.77 13.07 9.34
C ASN A 82 -8.58 11.77 9.57
N ASP A 83 -7.86 10.64 9.68
CA ASP A 83 -8.09 9.64 10.74
C ASP A 83 -6.80 8.83 10.93
N ASN A 84 -6.04 9.26 11.93
CA ASN A 84 -4.91 8.55 12.52
C ASN A 84 -5.49 7.48 13.45
N VAL A 85 -5.44 6.22 13.04
CA VAL A 85 -5.60 5.09 13.96
C VAL A 85 -4.20 4.52 14.18
N ASP A 86 -3.51 5.08 15.16
CA ASP A 86 -2.34 4.45 15.79
C ASP A 86 -2.82 3.15 16.43
N ILE A 87 -2.58 2.03 15.75
CA ILE A 87 -2.79 0.70 16.33
C ILE A 87 -1.50 0.24 17.00
N ASP A 88 -1.06 1.01 18.00
CA ASP A 88 0.06 0.65 18.87
C ASP A 88 -0.44 -0.25 20.03
N THR A 89 -1.14 -1.32 19.66
CA THR A 89 -1.47 -2.40 20.60
C THR A 89 -1.27 -3.72 19.89
N LEU A 90 -0.15 -4.36 20.21
CA LEU A 90 -0.01 -5.77 20.56
C LEU A 90 1.46 -6.18 20.32
N ASN A 91 2.28 -6.02 21.37
CA ASN A 91 3.34 -6.96 21.69
C ASN A 91 3.82 -6.72 23.13
N GLU A 92 2.99 -7.11 24.10
CA GLU A 92 3.50 -7.60 25.39
C GLU A 92 3.55 -9.12 25.28
N GLU A 93 4.75 -9.70 25.36
CA GLU A 93 5.16 -10.60 26.45
C GLU A 93 6.44 -11.39 26.09
N ASP A 94 7.36 -11.34 27.06
CA ASP A 94 8.41 -12.29 27.42
C ASP A 94 9.45 -12.76 26.38
N LEU A 95 10.69 -12.32 26.60
CA LEU A 95 11.82 -13.24 26.86
C LEU A 95 12.97 -12.50 27.58
N ASP A 96 13.28 -13.05 28.76
CA ASP A 96 14.33 -12.81 29.78
C ASP A 96 14.21 -11.65 30.78
#